data_AF-A0A0B8QGC4-F1
#
_entry.id   AF-A0A0B8QGC4-F1
#
_cell.length_a   1.000
_cell.length_b   1.000
_cell.length_c   1.000
_cell.angle_alpha   90.00
_cell.angle_beta   90.00
_cell.angle_gamma   90.00
#
_symmetry.space_group_name_H-M   'P 1'
#
loop_
_entity.id
_entity.type
_entity.pdbx_description
1 polymer ?
#
loop_
_entity_poly.entity_id
_entity_poly.type
_entity_poly.pdbx_seq_one_letter_code
_entity_poly.pdbx_strand_id
1 'polypeptide(L)'
;MKKQLQLASAFFRIGLFGFGGGPTMIPLVHKEVVDNYQWMDDDEFSNVLAIGNTLPGPIATKMAGYIGYKVGGVFGCINAVVATIIPLIIVMIAGLVY
;
A
#
# COMPACT_ATOMS: atom_id res chain seq x y z
N MET A 1 -4.42 -10.20 -15.57
CA MET A 1 -4.24 -11.07 -14.39
C MET A 1 -2.90 -10.86 -13.68
N LYS A 2 -1.74 -10.89 -14.38
CA LYS A 2 -0.40 -10.71 -13.73
C LYS A 2 -0.28 -9.45 -12.86
N LYS A 3 -0.75 -8.29 -13.33
CA LYS A 3 -0.73 -7.02 -12.56
C LYS A 3 -1.48 -7.09 -11.23
N GLN A 4 -2.59 -7.83 -11.17
CA GLN A 4 -3.38 -7.96 -9.93
C GLN A 4 -2.65 -8.82 -8.91
N LEU A 5 -1.97 -9.89 -9.34
CA LEU A 5 -1.15 -10.70 -8.45
C LEU A 5 0.05 -9.90 -7.91
N GLN A 6 0.67 -9.07 -8.73
CA GLN A 6 1.77 -8.20 -8.30
C GLN A 6 1.30 -7.17 -7.28
N LEU A 7 0.16 -6.49 -7.54
CA LEU A 7 -0.47 -5.58 -6.59
C LEU A 7 -0.79 -6.28 -5.27
N ALA A 8 -1.44 -7.44 -5.32
CA ALA A 8 -1.77 -8.22 -4.13
C ALA A 8 -0.49 -8.57 -3.35
N SER A 9 0.56 -9.04 -4.02
CA SER A 9 1.81 -9.43 -3.35
C SER A 9 2.54 -8.24 -2.73
N ALA A 10 2.64 -7.11 -3.45
CA ALA A 10 3.27 -5.88 -2.96
C ALA A 10 2.56 -5.36 -1.70
N PHE A 11 1.25 -5.14 -1.80
CA PHE A 11 0.45 -4.56 -0.73
C PHE A 11 0.24 -5.52 0.44
N PHE A 12 0.26 -6.83 0.20
CA PHE A 12 0.28 -7.83 1.26
C PHE A 12 1.55 -7.79 2.09
N ARG A 13 2.72 -7.64 1.47
CA ARG A 13 3.99 -7.45 2.19
C ARG A 13 4.00 -6.14 2.97
N ILE A 14 3.53 -5.06 2.36
CA ILE A 14 3.39 -3.76 3.04
C ILE A 14 2.47 -3.90 4.26
N GLY A 15 1.35 -4.60 4.16
CA GLY A 15 0.44 -4.84 5.28
C GLY A 15 1.02 -5.76 6.38
N LEU A 16 1.92 -6.69 6.02
CA LEU A 16 2.63 -7.57 6.97
C LEU A 16 3.80 -6.90 7.70
N PHE A 17 4.49 -5.95 7.06
CA PHE A 17 5.70 -5.33 7.62
C PHE A 17 5.51 -3.84 7.97
N GLY A 18 4.37 -3.26 7.62
CA GLY A 18 4.02 -1.86 7.84
C GLY A 18 3.65 -1.49 9.28
N PHE A 19 3.95 -2.35 10.26
CA PHE A 19 3.67 -2.09 11.66
C PHE A 19 4.53 -0.93 12.19
N GLY A 20 3.91 0.03 12.88
CA GLY A 20 4.55 1.29 13.29
C GLY A 20 3.89 2.54 12.71
N GLY A 21 2.84 2.38 11.88
CA GLY A 21 2.04 3.49 11.37
C GLY A 21 2.61 4.11 10.08
N GLY A 22 2.18 5.33 9.78
CA GLY A 22 2.55 6.03 8.53
C GLY A 22 4.06 6.05 8.21
N PRO A 23 4.94 6.43 9.17
CA PRO A 23 6.38 6.53 8.92
C PRO A 23 7.06 5.23 8.48
N THR A 24 6.58 4.08 8.96
CA THR A 24 7.13 2.77 8.57
C THR A 24 6.56 2.31 7.22
N MET A 25 5.31 2.65 6.92
CA MET A 25 4.66 2.21 5.69
C MET A 25 5.14 2.94 4.45
N ILE A 26 5.32 4.26 4.52
CA ILE A 26 5.73 5.09 3.37
C ILE A 26 6.98 4.53 2.66
N PRO A 27 8.11 4.23 3.34
CA PRO A 27 9.29 3.67 2.67
C PRO A 27 9.07 2.24 2.15
N LEU A 28 8.19 1.45 2.75
CA LEU A 28 7.83 0.13 2.23
C LEU A 28 7.01 0.23 0.94
N VAL A 29 6.05 1.17 0.87
CA VAL A 29 5.30 1.44 -0.35
C VAL A 29 6.24 1.94 -1.43
N HIS A 30 7.13 2.89 -1.11
CA HIS A 30 8.13 3.41 -2.05
C HIS A 30 8.97 2.28 -2.64
N LYS A 31 9.56 1.43 -1.79
CA LYS A 31 10.39 0.30 -2.23
C LYS A 31 9.65 -0.67 -3.17
N GLU A 32 8.39 -0.99 -2.88
CA GLU A 32 7.65 -1.90 -3.76
C GLU A 32 7.24 -1.21 -5.07
N VAL A 33 6.77 0.04 -5.01
CA VAL A 33 6.10 0.69 -6.14
C VAL A 33 7.08 1.43 -7.06
N VAL A 34 8.16 1.98 -6.51
CA VAL A 34 9.24 2.67 -7.25
C VAL A 34 10.37 1.71 -7.58
N ASP A 35 10.96 1.01 -6.59
CA ASP A 35 12.17 0.20 -6.83
C ASP A 35 11.83 -1.15 -7.47
N ASN A 36 10.92 -1.94 -6.87
CA ASN A 36 10.69 -3.33 -7.30
C ASN A 36 9.84 -3.42 -8.58
N TYR A 37 8.68 -2.75 -8.60
CA TYR A 37 7.72 -2.86 -9.69
C TYR A 37 7.76 -1.70 -10.69
N GLN A 38 8.46 -0.60 -10.35
CA GLN A 38 8.64 0.56 -11.21
C GLN A 38 7.32 1.08 -11.82
N TRP A 39 6.25 1.09 -11.02
CA TRP A 39 4.94 1.60 -11.44
C TRP A 39 4.85 3.13 -11.40
N MET A 40 5.79 3.77 -10.71
CA MET A 40 5.96 5.21 -10.64
C MET A 40 7.42 5.56 -10.35
N ASP A 41 7.79 6.79 -10.62
CA ASP A 41 9.08 7.36 -10.24
C ASP A 41 8.99 8.09 -8.88
N ASP A 42 10.13 8.59 -8.40
CA ASP A 42 10.24 9.31 -7.13
C ASP A 42 9.37 10.57 -7.08
N ASP A 43 9.30 11.33 -8.18
CA ASP A 43 8.53 12.58 -8.26
C ASP A 43 7.03 12.31 -8.17
N GLU A 44 6.56 11.29 -8.88
CA GLU A 44 5.18 10.86 -8.86
C GLU A 44 4.80 10.27 -7.50
N PHE A 45 5.68 9.45 -6.89
CA PHE A 45 5.47 8.95 -5.53
C PHE A 45 5.34 10.10 -4.53
N SER A 46 6.25 11.09 -4.61
CA SER A 46 6.24 12.27 -3.74
C SER A 46 4.93 13.07 -3.87
N ASN A 47 4.45 13.27 -5.10
CA ASN A 47 3.15 13.91 -5.36
C ASN A 47 1.99 13.12 -4.76
N VAL A 48 1.97 11.80 -4.94
CA VAL A 48 0.94 10.93 -4.36
C VAL A 48 0.97 10.98 -2.83
N LEU A 49 2.16 11.00 -2.24
CA LEU A 49 2.33 11.13 -0.80
C LEU A 49 1.85 12.50 -0.30
N ALA A 50 2.16 13.59 -1.00
CA ALA A 50 1.69 14.93 -0.67
C ALA A 50 0.16 14.98 -0.69
N ILE A 51 -0.48 14.50 -1.76
CA ILE A 51 -1.95 14.39 -1.86
C ILE A 51 -2.48 13.49 -0.74
N GLY A 52 -1.83 12.36 -0.49
CA GLY A 52 -2.22 11.44 0.58
C GLY A 52 -2.24 12.09 1.95
N ASN A 53 -1.32 13.02 2.24
CA ASN A 53 -1.26 13.73 3.52
C ASN A 53 -2.27 14.88 3.65
N THR A 54 -2.75 15.45 2.53
CA THR A 54 -3.78 16.52 2.59
C THR A 54 -5.18 15.96 2.84
N LEU A 55 -5.45 14.72 2.42
CA LEU A 55 -6.74 14.07 2.68
C LEU A 55 -6.84 13.55 4.12
N PRO A 56 -8.01 13.61 4.78
CA PRO A 56 -8.21 12.96 6.07
C PRO A 56 -8.12 11.42 5.95
N GLY A 57 -7.70 10.75 7.02
CA GLY A 57 -7.71 9.28 7.12
C GLY A 57 -6.33 8.61 7.01
N PRO A 58 -6.27 7.26 7.07
CA PRO A 58 -5.01 6.51 7.10
C PRO A 58 -4.24 6.61 5.78
N ILE A 59 -2.94 6.92 5.86
CA ILE A 59 -2.09 7.04 4.66
C ILE A 59 -1.99 5.72 3.88
N ALA A 60 -1.96 4.59 4.59
CA ALA A 60 -1.86 3.26 4.03
C ALA A 60 -2.97 2.94 3.01
N THR A 61 -4.22 3.21 3.39
CA THR A 61 -5.39 2.91 2.55
C THR A 61 -5.51 3.87 1.38
N LYS A 62 -5.17 5.16 1.58
CA LYS A 62 -5.15 6.18 0.51
C LYS A 62 -4.13 5.84 -0.56
N MET A 63 -2.90 5.53 -0.17
CA MET A 63 -1.84 5.16 -1.11
C MET A 63 -2.16 3.84 -1.82
N ALA A 64 -2.59 2.81 -1.07
CA ALA A 64 -2.98 1.53 -1.67
C ALA A 64 -4.12 1.69 -2.70
N GLY A 65 -5.15 2.48 -2.36
CA GLY A 65 -6.27 2.75 -3.25
C GLY A 65 -5.86 3.47 -4.53
N TYR A 66 -5.07 4.55 -4.42
CA TYR A 66 -4.62 5.32 -5.57
C TYR A 66 -3.67 4.52 -6.47
N ILE A 67 -2.66 3.89 -5.88
CA ILE A 67 -1.65 3.11 -6.62
C ILE A 67 -2.30 1.89 -7.27
N GLY A 68 -3.17 1.19 -6.54
CA GLY A 68 -3.97 0.09 -7.06
C GLY A 68 -4.85 0.52 -8.24
N TYR A 69 -5.51 1.68 -8.12
CA TYR A 69 -6.30 2.25 -9.20
C TYR A 69 -5.45 2.55 -10.44
N LYS A 70 -4.29 3.19 -10.27
CA LYS A 70 -3.39 3.53 -11.37
C LYS A 70 -2.91 2.30 -12.14
N VAL A 71 -2.52 1.24 -11.42
CA VAL A 71 -1.90 0.05 -12.02
C VAL A 71 -2.91 -0.92 -12.61
N GLY A 72 -4.08 -1.06 -11.97
CA GLY A 72 -5.06 -2.12 -12.26
C GLY A 72 -6.51 -1.66 -12.35
N GLY A 73 -6.78 -0.35 -12.39
CA GLY A 73 -8.12 0.23 -12.42
C GLY A 73 -8.90 -0.03 -11.13
N VAL A 74 -10.24 0.02 -11.20
CA VAL A 74 -11.12 -0.19 -10.03
C VAL A 74 -10.84 -1.51 -9.31
N PHE A 75 -10.60 -2.59 -10.06
CA PHE A 75 -10.24 -3.89 -9.47
C PHE A 75 -8.87 -3.87 -8.79
N GLY A 76 -7.91 -3.11 -9.33
CA GLY A 76 -6.60 -2.91 -8.70
C GLY A 76 -6.68 -2.13 -7.39
N CYS A 77 -7.55 -1.13 -7.32
CA CYS A 77 -7.84 -0.37 -6.10
C CYS A 77 -8.36 -1.29 -5.00
N ILE A 78 -9.44 -2.04 -5.29
CA ILE A 78 -10.05 -2.96 -4.32
C ILE A 78 -9.00 -3.99 -3.85
N ASN A 79 -8.27 -4.57 -4.80
CA ASN A 79 -7.27 -5.59 -4.50
C ASN A 79 -6.12 -5.06 -3.64
N ALA A 80 -5.55 -3.89 -3.96
CA ALA A 80 -4.48 -3.28 -3.18
C ALA A 80 -4.93 -2.91 -1.76
N VAL A 81 -6.13 -2.35 -1.61
CA VAL A 81 -6.69 -1.99 -0.30
C VAL A 81 -6.94 -3.24 0.54
N VAL A 82 -7.58 -4.26 -0.03
CA VAL A 82 -7.86 -5.52 0.67
C VAL A 82 -6.57 -6.24 1.05
N ALA A 83 -5.61 -6.32 0.13
CA ALA A 83 -4.31 -6.93 0.36
C ALA A 83 -3.49 -6.18 1.44
N THR A 84 -3.71 -4.88 1.63
CA THR A 84 -3.07 -4.12 2.71
C THR A 84 -3.77 -4.37 4.05
N ILE A 85 -5.11 -4.35 4.07
CA ILE A 85 -5.90 -4.38 5.31
C ILE A 85 -5.92 -5.77 5.96
N ILE A 86 -6.09 -6.84 5.18
CA ILE A 86 -6.21 -8.21 5.71
C ILE A 86 -5.00 -8.62 6.57
N PRO A 87 -3.75 -8.61 6.04
CA PRO A 87 -2.58 -8.97 6.85
C PRO A 87 -2.38 -8.02 8.02
N LEU A 88 -2.75 -6.74 7.85
CA LEU A 88 -2.65 -5.76 8.92
C LEU A 88 -3.53 -6.13 10.12
N ILE A 89 -4.78 -6.53 9.86
CA ILE A 89 -5.71 -7.00 10.89
C ILE A 89 -5.19 -8.29 11.54
N ILE A 90 -4.72 -9.25 10.74
CA ILE A 90 -4.24 -10.55 11.24
C ILE A 90 -3.09 -10.36 12.23
N VAL A 91 -2.07 -9.59 11.85
CA VAL A 91 -0.90 -9.38 12.71
C VAL A 91 -1.26 -8.48 13.90
N MET A 92 -2.16 -7.51 13.74
CA MET A 92 -2.66 -6.71 14.87
C MET A 92 -3.36 -7.60 15.91
N ILE A 93 -4.24 -8.51 15.48
CA ILE A 93 -4.91 -9.45 16.39
C ILE A 93 -3.88 -10.40 17.00
N ALA A 94 -2.96 -10.96 16.21
CA ALA A 94 -1.92 -11.84 16.71
C ALA A 94 -1.06 -11.14 17.78
N GLY A 95 -0.65 -9.89 17.54
CA GLY A 95 0.12 -9.09 18.49
C GLY A 95 -0.64 -8.65 19.73
N LEU A 96 -1.97 -8.75 19.75
CA LEU A 96 -2.81 -8.46 20.93
C LEU A 96 -2.96 -9.67 21.85
N VAL A 97 -2.65 -10.86 21.35
CA VAL A 97 -2.75 -12.15 22.08
C VAL A 97 -1.44 -12.50 22.82
N TYR A 98 -0.36 -11.76 22.55
CA TYR A 98 0.93 -11.86 23.24
C TYR A 98 1.21 -10.62 24.08
#